data_AF-A0ABC9Z3S7-F1
#
_entry.id   AF-A0ABC9Z3S7-F1
#
_cell.length_a   1.000
_cell.length_b   1.000
_cell.length_c   1.000
_cell.angle_alpha   90.00
_cell.angle_beta   90.00
_cell.angle_gamma   90.00
#
_symmetry.space_group_name_H-M   'P 1'
#
loop_
_entity.id
_entity.type
_entity.pdbx_description
1 polymer ?
#
loop_
_entity_poly.entity_id
_entity_poly.type
_entity_poly.pdbx_seq_one_letter_code
_entity_poly.pdbx_strand_id
1 'polypeptide(L)'
;MLDHSTRPGDAASLFNRASREARAAVSVANEHEEIIRDVAAGVAAPALVGAVIWMLREANRRGLRRLRFLSRDGQVFHELAQRLQPRLNSDLDLEYVYSSRLTWSLAATDPDHLDDASWLFNSFMKSNATDLCARLGLPFEDYVPALTAAGVSLDPDLRADQDRQRESMRRFLRTSSVKDHAAQRIAETRLLLLDYADQHLLADPETGLVDAGWTGRMIGSLMHVSESVGTERPHALLWGHEPRPTGWTDPARVAAYMYNTAAGRGLQWRVPDAPFIVETFCMGDHGIVSGYRRAPSGQVEPILQSTDNVAAENWGLPVYRSAMYGSADALTEMPAEDLRPLISQLMNAFWCHPTIAEAVVWGSYPYDSDPAGTAVRPLAWALSEETPVRGDRAWLAGSFALSADHAVDRYLVGPSRGSRNE
;
A
#
# COMPACT_ATOMS: atom_id res chain seq x y z
N MET A 1 21.18 5.25 14.54
CA MET A 1 21.86 4.17 13.77
C MET A 1 23.18 3.72 14.41
N LEU A 2 24.15 4.61 14.63
CA LEU A 2 25.46 4.21 15.19
C LEU A 2 25.35 3.58 16.59
N ASP A 3 24.38 4.01 17.40
CA ASP A 3 24.11 3.40 18.70
C ASP A 3 23.70 1.91 18.63
N HIS A 4 23.41 1.41 17.43
CA HIS A 4 23.06 0.01 17.15
C HIS A 4 24.19 -0.76 16.46
N SER A 5 25.32 -0.11 16.18
CA SER A 5 26.50 -0.77 15.63
C SER A 5 27.30 -1.40 16.76
N THR A 6 27.53 -2.71 16.64
CA THR A 6 28.33 -3.51 17.56
C THR A 6 29.76 -3.70 17.06
N ARG A 7 30.01 -3.47 15.76
CA ARG A 7 31.33 -3.54 15.14
C ARG A 7 31.38 -2.76 13.82
N PRO A 8 32.55 -2.25 13.40
CA PRO A 8 32.72 -1.67 12.07
C PRO A 8 32.31 -2.66 10.97
N GLY A 9 31.52 -2.18 10.00
CA GLY A 9 31.07 -2.99 8.86
C GLY A 9 29.84 -3.87 9.12
N ASP A 10 29.24 -3.82 10.32
CA ASP A 10 27.91 -4.40 10.50
C ASP A 10 26.82 -3.61 9.75
N ALA A 11 25.61 -4.18 9.70
CA ALA A 11 24.50 -3.58 8.97
C ALA A 11 24.22 -2.12 9.37
N ALA A 12 24.25 -1.81 10.67
CA ALA A 12 24.01 -0.46 11.17
C ALA A 12 25.11 0.52 10.73
N SER A 13 26.38 0.09 10.74
CA SER A 13 27.51 0.89 10.25
C SER A 13 27.40 1.18 8.75
N LEU A 14 27.06 0.17 7.95
CA LEU A 14 26.89 0.29 6.50
C LEU A 14 25.76 1.25 6.13
N PHE A 15 24.58 1.06 6.70
CA PHE A 15 23.45 1.97 6.45
C PHE A 15 23.74 3.39 6.95
N ASN A 16 24.37 3.54 8.11
CA ASN A 16 24.72 4.88 8.60
C ASN A 16 25.66 5.62 7.65
N ARG A 17 26.67 4.94 7.09
CA ARG A 17 27.57 5.53 6.09
C ARG A 17 26.79 5.93 4.84
N ALA A 18 26.02 5.01 4.28
CA ALA A 18 25.23 5.24 3.08
C ALA A 18 24.23 6.41 3.25
N SER A 19 23.53 6.47 4.39
CA SER A 19 22.62 7.58 4.71
C SER A 19 23.35 8.93 4.81
N ARG A 20 24.56 8.97 5.37
CA ARG A 20 25.36 10.19 5.46
C ARG A 20 25.83 10.67 4.09
N GLU A 21 26.28 9.75 3.25
CA GLU A 21 26.69 10.05 1.88
C GLU A 21 25.51 10.57 1.05
N ALA A 22 24.35 9.94 1.15
CA ALA A 22 23.13 10.40 0.48
C ALA A 22 22.71 11.80 0.94
N ARG A 23 22.72 12.06 2.26
CA ARG A 23 22.41 13.41 2.79
C ARG A 23 23.37 14.48 2.32
N ALA A 24 24.66 14.15 2.17
CA ALA A 24 25.66 15.07 1.65
C ALA A 24 25.52 15.33 0.14
N ALA A 25 25.03 14.34 -0.61
CA ALA A 25 24.87 14.43 -2.06
C ALA A 25 23.54 15.09 -2.49
N VAL A 26 22.49 15.00 -1.67
CA VAL A 26 21.17 15.54 -1.99
C VAL A 26 21.01 16.95 -1.42
N SER A 27 21.00 17.92 -2.32
CA SER A 27 20.67 19.32 -2.04
C SER A 27 19.20 19.48 -1.65
N VAL A 28 18.93 20.40 -0.73
CA VAL A 28 17.60 20.76 -0.26
C VAL A 28 17.47 22.28 -0.23
N ALA A 29 16.28 22.79 -0.52
CA ALA A 29 16.00 24.22 -0.64
C ALA A 29 15.52 24.85 0.68
N ASN A 30 14.95 24.07 1.58
CA ASN A 30 14.32 24.54 2.82
C ASN A 30 14.29 23.43 3.89
N GLU A 31 13.85 23.79 5.09
CA GLU A 31 13.74 22.87 6.24
C GLU A 31 12.78 21.70 5.96
N HIS A 32 11.69 21.91 5.22
CA HIS A 32 10.75 20.85 4.87
C HIS A 32 11.43 19.75 4.02
N GLU A 33 12.17 20.14 3.00
CA GLU A 33 12.96 19.19 2.18
C GLU A 33 14.10 18.54 2.95
N GLU A 34 14.74 19.26 3.89
CA GLU A 34 15.75 18.70 4.78
C GLU A 34 15.21 17.55 5.62
N ILE A 35 14.05 17.73 6.25
CA ILE A 35 13.39 16.68 7.03
C ILE A 35 13.01 15.49 6.13
N ILE A 36 12.48 15.74 4.92
CA ILE A 36 12.19 14.68 3.95
C ILE A 36 13.44 13.88 3.62
N ARG A 37 14.54 14.56 3.25
CA ARG A 37 15.82 13.92 2.92
C ARG A 37 16.33 13.07 4.08
N ASP A 38 16.25 13.59 5.29
CA ASP A 38 16.82 12.96 6.47
C ASP A 38 16.03 11.71 6.90
N VAL A 39 14.69 11.76 6.85
CA VAL A 39 13.81 10.59 7.07
C VAL A 39 13.98 9.58 5.93
N ALA A 40 14.04 10.03 4.67
CA ALA A 40 14.23 9.17 3.52
C ALA A 40 15.54 8.37 3.62
N ALA A 41 16.67 9.05 3.82
CA ALA A 41 17.97 8.42 3.94
C ALA A 41 18.13 7.64 5.26
N GLY A 42 17.52 8.11 6.35
CA GLY A 42 17.73 7.60 7.70
C GLY A 42 16.77 6.48 8.15
N VAL A 43 15.59 6.38 7.55
CA VAL A 43 14.55 5.45 8.03
C VAL A 43 14.00 4.65 6.86
N ALA A 44 13.50 5.34 5.84
CA ALA A 44 12.86 4.68 4.71
C ALA A 44 13.84 3.87 3.87
N ALA A 45 15.06 4.38 3.62
CA ALA A 45 16.06 3.67 2.84
C ALA A 45 16.52 2.37 3.49
N PRO A 46 16.95 2.33 4.76
CA PRO A 46 17.26 1.07 5.45
C PRO A 46 16.10 0.07 5.40
N ALA A 47 14.86 0.54 5.58
CA ALA A 47 13.65 -0.26 5.48
C ALA A 47 13.51 -0.91 4.09
N LEU A 48 13.34 -0.10 3.04
CA LEU A 48 13.02 -0.60 1.70
C LEU A 48 14.19 -1.33 1.04
N VAL A 49 15.42 -0.84 1.21
CA VAL A 49 16.62 -1.55 0.70
C VAL A 49 16.75 -2.91 1.36
N GLY A 50 16.52 -3.01 2.68
CA GLY A 50 16.55 -4.29 3.38
C GLY A 50 15.49 -5.26 2.87
N ALA A 51 14.27 -4.77 2.61
CA ALA A 51 13.20 -5.57 2.03
C ALA A 51 13.55 -6.06 0.61
N VAL A 52 14.09 -5.20 -0.24
CA VAL A 52 14.48 -5.56 -1.62
C VAL A 52 15.63 -6.57 -1.63
N ILE A 53 16.65 -6.41 -0.79
CA ILE A 53 17.71 -7.40 -0.62
C ILE A 53 17.10 -8.76 -0.23
N TRP A 54 16.16 -8.77 0.71
CA TRP A 54 15.46 -9.99 1.10
C TRP A 54 14.63 -10.58 -0.05
N MET A 55 13.86 -9.77 -0.78
CA MET A 55 13.02 -10.21 -1.90
C MET A 55 13.86 -10.86 -3.01
N LEU A 56 14.98 -10.24 -3.39
CA LEU A 56 15.91 -10.78 -4.38
C LEU A 56 16.54 -12.11 -3.93
N ARG A 57 16.97 -12.20 -2.66
CA ARG A 57 17.52 -13.44 -2.09
C ARG A 57 16.47 -14.53 -1.99
N GLU A 58 15.25 -14.19 -1.59
CA GLU A 58 14.14 -15.14 -1.45
C GLU A 58 13.68 -15.68 -2.81
N ALA A 59 13.67 -14.84 -3.84
CA ALA A 59 13.41 -15.23 -5.21
C ALA A 59 14.45 -16.26 -5.71
N ASN A 60 15.74 -15.98 -5.53
CA ASN A 60 16.82 -16.91 -5.86
C ASN A 60 16.71 -18.22 -5.08
N ARG A 61 16.40 -18.15 -3.77
CA ARG A 61 16.23 -19.33 -2.91
C ARG A 61 15.07 -20.22 -3.38
N ARG A 62 14.03 -19.62 -3.96
CA ARG A 62 12.86 -20.32 -4.50
C ARG A 62 13.04 -20.77 -5.95
N GLY A 63 14.15 -20.40 -6.60
CA GLY A 63 14.38 -20.69 -8.02
C GLY A 63 13.43 -19.94 -8.95
N LEU A 64 12.97 -18.74 -8.54
CA LEU A 64 12.14 -17.91 -9.41
C LEU A 64 12.98 -17.37 -10.56
N ARG A 65 12.35 -17.13 -11.70
CA ARG A 65 13.00 -16.53 -12.87
C ARG A 65 12.73 -15.05 -12.99
N ARG A 66 11.65 -14.58 -12.37
CA ARG A 66 11.20 -13.21 -12.55
C ARG A 66 10.46 -12.65 -11.35
N LEU A 67 10.52 -11.33 -11.22
CA LEU A 67 9.75 -10.56 -10.25
C LEU A 67 8.88 -9.54 -10.98
N ARG A 68 7.62 -9.47 -10.55
CA ARG A 68 6.62 -8.52 -11.05
C ARG A 68 6.19 -7.63 -9.91
N PHE A 69 6.60 -6.37 -9.96
CA PHE A 69 6.38 -5.39 -8.91
C PHE A 69 5.05 -4.70 -9.14
N LEU A 70 4.10 -4.97 -8.26
CA LEU A 70 2.71 -4.56 -8.40
C LEU A 70 2.53 -3.10 -8.00
N SER A 71 1.90 -2.30 -8.86
CA SER A 71 1.57 -0.91 -8.56
C SER A 71 0.56 -0.78 -7.40
N ARG A 72 0.60 0.29 -6.62
CA ARG A 72 1.51 1.44 -6.74
C ARG A 72 2.79 1.27 -5.92
N ASP A 73 2.65 0.62 -4.77
CA ASP A 73 3.71 0.53 -3.77
C ASP A 73 4.93 -0.25 -4.26
N GLY A 74 4.74 -1.18 -5.20
CA GLY A 74 5.83 -1.93 -5.83
C GLY A 74 6.81 -1.09 -6.65
N GLN A 75 6.47 0.16 -7.03
CA GLN A 75 7.32 0.97 -7.88
C GLN A 75 8.70 1.22 -7.27
N VAL A 76 8.75 1.65 -6.00
CA VAL A 76 10.03 1.90 -5.32
C VAL A 76 10.82 0.60 -5.12
N PHE A 77 10.14 -0.52 -4.87
CA PHE A 77 10.80 -1.82 -4.77
C PHE A 77 11.44 -2.23 -6.10
N HIS A 78 10.76 -2.00 -7.23
CA HIS A 78 11.29 -2.27 -8.57
C HIS A 78 12.54 -1.44 -8.84
N GLU A 79 12.46 -0.14 -8.62
CA GLU A 79 13.55 0.79 -8.88
C GLU A 79 14.77 0.54 -7.99
N LEU A 80 14.55 0.14 -6.73
CA LEU A 80 15.61 -0.31 -5.83
C LEU A 80 16.17 -1.67 -6.26
N ALA A 81 15.32 -2.60 -6.71
CA ALA A 81 15.74 -3.91 -7.16
C ALA A 81 16.67 -3.81 -8.38
N GLN A 82 16.34 -2.96 -9.35
CA GLN A 82 17.21 -2.69 -10.50
C GLN A 82 18.59 -2.16 -10.09
N ARG A 83 18.66 -1.29 -9.07
CA ARG A 83 19.93 -0.76 -8.54
C ARG A 83 20.75 -1.82 -7.80
N LEU A 84 20.08 -2.71 -7.08
CA LEU A 84 20.72 -3.68 -6.18
C LEU A 84 21.04 -5.02 -6.87
N GLN A 85 20.31 -5.38 -7.92
CA GLN A 85 20.45 -6.65 -8.66
C GLN A 85 21.90 -6.94 -9.10
N PRO A 86 22.67 -5.98 -9.69
CA PRO A 86 24.05 -6.25 -10.10
C PRO A 86 24.96 -6.60 -8.92
N ARG A 87 24.72 -6.02 -7.74
CA ARG A 87 25.52 -6.27 -6.52
C ARG A 87 25.19 -7.62 -5.87
N LEU A 88 24.05 -8.21 -6.21
CA LEU A 88 23.59 -9.51 -5.70
C LEU A 88 23.78 -10.65 -6.71
N ASN A 89 24.39 -10.39 -7.87
CA ASN A 89 24.58 -11.36 -8.96
C ASN A 89 23.29 -12.11 -9.33
N SER A 90 22.16 -11.39 -9.38
CA SER A 90 20.86 -11.93 -9.73
C SER A 90 20.57 -11.69 -11.21
N ASP A 91 20.07 -12.71 -11.91
CA ASP A 91 19.65 -12.69 -13.32
C ASP A 91 18.11 -12.65 -13.47
N LEU A 92 17.39 -12.36 -12.38
CA LEU A 92 15.94 -12.24 -12.37
C LEU A 92 15.46 -11.21 -13.40
N ASP A 93 14.44 -11.58 -14.17
CA ASP A 93 13.71 -10.64 -15.00
C ASP A 93 12.82 -9.75 -14.12
N LEU A 94 13.13 -8.45 -14.07
CA LEU A 94 12.44 -7.48 -13.20
C LEU A 94 11.53 -6.58 -14.04
N GLU A 95 10.25 -6.52 -13.68
CA GLU A 95 9.28 -5.68 -14.39
C GLU A 95 8.30 -5.03 -13.42
N TYR A 96 8.05 -3.73 -13.62
CA TYR A 96 6.97 -3.01 -12.96
C TYR A 96 5.65 -3.24 -13.69
N VAL A 97 4.62 -3.66 -12.95
CA VAL A 97 3.31 -4.05 -13.49
C VAL A 97 2.21 -3.25 -12.83
N TYR A 98 1.29 -2.74 -13.63
CA TYR A 98 0.17 -1.95 -13.17
C TYR A 98 -0.97 -2.85 -12.66
N SER A 99 -1.14 -2.88 -11.34
CA SER A 99 -2.22 -3.55 -10.63
C SER A 99 -3.20 -2.56 -9.99
N SER A 100 -4.48 -2.93 -9.96
CA SER A 100 -5.52 -2.17 -9.30
C SER A 100 -6.34 -3.07 -8.39
N ARG A 101 -6.32 -2.76 -7.09
CA ARG A 101 -7.19 -3.44 -6.12
C ARG A 101 -8.65 -3.36 -6.53
N LEU A 102 -9.08 -2.22 -7.10
CA LEU A 102 -10.43 -2.00 -7.58
C LEU A 102 -10.73 -2.91 -8.77
N THR A 103 -9.93 -2.80 -9.83
CA THR A 103 -10.16 -3.53 -11.09
C THR A 103 -10.07 -5.04 -10.91
N TRP A 104 -9.10 -5.52 -10.12
CA TRP A 104 -8.93 -6.95 -9.89
C TRP A 104 -10.06 -7.52 -9.03
N SER A 105 -10.50 -6.78 -8.00
CA SER A 105 -11.65 -7.22 -7.19
C SER A 105 -12.94 -7.23 -7.99
N LEU A 106 -13.15 -6.25 -8.88
CA LEU A 106 -14.28 -6.24 -9.80
C LEU A 106 -14.24 -7.47 -10.73
N ALA A 107 -13.10 -7.75 -11.36
CA ALA A 107 -12.93 -8.94 -12.21
C ALA A 107 -13.20 -10.25 -11.47
N ALA A 108 -12.85 -10.34 -10.18
CA ALA A 108 -13.07 -11.51 -9.36
C ALA A 108 -14.50 -11.62 -8.79
N THR A 109 -15.35 -10.63 -9.00
CA THR A 109 -16.70 -10.60 -8.40
C THR A 109 -17.69 -11.44 -9.22
N ASP A 110 -18.53 -12.20 -8.54
CA ASP A 110 -19.71 -12.82 -9.13
C ASP A 110 -20.82 -11.76 -9.26
N PRO A 111 -21.29 -11.44 -10.48
CA PRO A 111 -22.34 -10.45 -10.67
C PRO A 111 -23.66 -10.81 -9.98
N ASP A 112 -23.97 -12.09 -9.79
CA ASP A 112 -25.22 -12.50 -9.14
C ASP A 112 -25.19 -12.26 -7.62
N HIS A 113 -23.98 -12.17 -7.04
CA HIS A 113 -23.71 -12.01 -5.61
C HIS A 113 -22.96 -10.71 -5.30
N LEU A 114 -23.25 -9.63 -6.05
CA LEU A 114 -22.58 -8.34 -5.91
C LEU A 114 -22.63 -7.77 -4.49
N ASP A 115 -23.71 -8.01 -3.75
CA ASP A 115 -23.91 -7.54 -2.38
C ASP A 115 -23.02 -8.23 -1.32
N ASP A 116 -22.40 -9.35 -1.68
CA ASP A 116 -21.42 -10.06 -0.83
C ASP A 116 -19.98 -9.56 -1.05
N ALA A 117 -19.77 -8.73 -2.08
CA ALA A 117 -18.46 -8.21 -2.44
C ALA A 117 -17.96 -7.17 -1.41
N SER A 118 -17.31 -7.64 -0.34
CA SER A 118 -16.88 -6.81 0.80
C SER A 118 -16.01 -5.60 0.42
N TRP A 119 -15.32 -5.64 -0.71
CA TRP A 119 -14.49 -4.53 -1.22
C TRP A 119 -15.33 -3.32 -1.64
N LEU A 120 -16.64 -3.47 -1.90
CA LEU A 120 -17.55 -2.37 -2.18
C LEU A 120 -17.86 -1.51 -0.95
N PHE A 121 -17.67 -2.06 0.25
CA PHE A 121 -18.03 -1.40 1.51
C PHE A 121 -16.82 -0.99 2.35
N ASN A 122 -15.69 -1.65 2.14
CA ASN A 122 -14.50 -1.51 2.98
C ASN A 122 -13.50 -0.51 2.39
N SER A 123 -13.13 0.48 3.18
CA SER A 123 -11.92 1.32 3.11
C SER A 123 -11.57 1.72 4.55
N PHE A 124 -10.55 2.56 4.75
CA PHE A 124 -10.23 3.08 6.08
C PHE A 124 -11.45 3.75 6.75
N MET A 125 -12.21 4.53 5.98
CA MET A 125 -13.43 5.19 6.47
C MET A 125 -14.72 4.39 6.31
N LYS A 126 -14.70 3.30 5.53
CA LYS A 126 -15.89 2.64 4.92
C LYS A 126 -16.56 3.52 3.86
N SER A 127 -17.27 2.86 2.95
CA SER A 127 -17.89 3.52 1.79
C SER A 127 -19.18 4.23 2.14
N ASN A 128 -19.41 5.40 1.54
CA ASN A 128 -20.73 6.02 1.39
C ASN A 128 -21.36 5.69 0.02
N ALA A 129 -22.50 6.31 -0.30
CA ALA A 129 -23.22 6.06 -1.56
C ALA A 129 -22.40 6.46 -2.80
N THR A 130 -21.69 7.59 -2.73
CA THR A 130 -20.83 8.08 -3.81
C THR A 130 -19.66 7.12 -4.06
N ASP A 131 -19.00 6.65 -3.00
CA ASP A 131 -17.91 5.67 -3.10
C ASP A 131 -18.39 4.37 -3.74
N LEU A 132 -19.59 3.89 -3.36
CA LEU A 132 -20.18 2.67 -3.91
C LEU A 132 -20.41 2.78 -5.42
N CYS A 133 -21.02 3.90 -5.86
CA CYS A 133 -21.23 4.17 -7.28
C CYS A 133 -19.90 4.31 -8.04
N ALA A 134 -18.94 5.07 -7.50
CA ALA A 134 -17.63 5.25 -8.10
C ALA A 134 -16.89 3.92 -8.29
N ARG A 135 -16.95 3.03 -7.29
CA ARG A 135 -16.32 1.71 -7.31
C ARG A 135 -16.91 0.75 -8.36
N LEU A 136 -18.20 0.89 -8.65
CA LEU A 136 -18.87 0.17 -9.73
C LEU A 136 -18.77 0.89 -11.08
N GLY A 137 -18.25 2.12 -11.09
CA GLY A 137 -18.24 3.01 -12.24
C GLY A 137 -19.63 3.43 -12.70
N LEU A 138 -20.58 3.54 -11.77
CA LEU A 138 -21.90 4.08 -11.98
C LEU A 138 -21.86 5.61 -11.84
N PRO A 139 -22.32 6.39 -12.83
CA PRO A 139 -22.48 7.83 -12.66
C PRO A 139 -23.47 8.10 -11.52
N PHE A 140 -23.01 8.74 -10.44
CA PHE A 140 -23.79 8.87 -9.20
C PHE A 140 -25.17 9.49 -9.44
N GLU A 141 -25.23 10.58 -10.21
CA GLU A 141 -26.47 11.31 -10.51
C GLU A 141 -27.53 10.45 -11.21
N ASP A 142 -27.11 9.56 -12.11
CA ASP A 142 -28.02 8.67 -12.85
C ASP A 142 -28.69 7.63 -11.95
N TYR A 143 -28.07 7.31 -10.80
CA TYR A 143 -28.52 6.27 -9.87
C TYR A 143 -29.12 6.82 -8.57
N VAL A 144 -29.19 8.14 -8.37
CA VAL A 144 -29.84 8.78 -7.21
C VAL A 144 -31.27 8.26 -6.97
N PRO A 145 -32.15 8.11 -7.99
CA PRO A 145 -33.49 7.56 -7.78
C PRO A 145 -33.47 6.11 -7.26
N ALA A 146 -32.59 5.27 -7.78
CA ALA A 146 -32.47 3.87 -7.38
C ALA A 146 -31.87 3.70 -5.98
N LEU A 147 -30.84 4.51 -5.64
CA LEU A 147 -30.27 4.60 -4.31
C LEU A 147 -31.35 4.98 -3.28
N THR A 148 -32.11 6.03 -3.57
CA THR A 148 -33.18 6.52 -2.69
C THR A 148 -34.29 5.49 -2.53
N ALA A 149 -34.71 4.83 -3.61
CA ALA A 149 -35.71 3.77 -3.58
C ALA A 149 -35.26 2.55 -2.76
N ALA A 150 -33.96 2.23 -2.75
CA ALA A 150 -33.38 1.20 -1.90
C ALA A 150 -33.22 1.64 -0.42
N GLY A 151 -33.46 2.92 -0.12
CA GLY A 151 -33.32 3.52 1.20
C GLY A 151 -31.88 3.88 1.57
N VAL A 152 -31.00 4.06 0.58
CA VAL A 152 -29.61 4.50 0.79
C VAL A 152 -29.61 5.98 1.13
N SER A 153 -28.97 6.35 2.24
CA SER A 153 -28.72 7.76 2.54
C SER A 153 -27.68 8.33 1.57
N LEU A 154 -27.95 9.53 1.05
CA LEU A 154 -27.02 10.30 0.21
C LEU A 154 -26.15 11.26 1.04
N ASP A 155 -26.31 11.26 2.36
CA ASP A 155 -25.42 11.99 3.27
C ASP A 155 -24.00 11.42 3.17
N PRO A 156 -22.99 12.23 2.79
CA PRO A 156 -21.61 11.76 2.62
C PRO A 156 -20.96 11.24 3.91
N ASP A 157 -21.50 11.60 5.08
CA ASP A 157 -21.01 11.14 6.38
C ASP A 157 -21.63 9.81 6.82
N LEU A 158 -22.74 9.39 6.21
CA LEU A 158 -23.37 8.10 6.49
C LEU A 158 -22.74 6.98 5.66
N ARG A 159 -21.93 6.16 6.34
CA ARG A 159 -21.08 5.13 5.75
C ARG A 159 -21.52 3.70 6.09
N ALA A 160 -20.92 2.73 5.43
CA ALA A 160 -21.22 1.31 5.56
C ALA A 160 -20.79 0.68 6.89
N ASP A 161 -20.18 1.43 7.83
CA ASP A 161 -20.04 1.00 9.23
C ASP A 161 -21.40 0.99 9.95
N GLN A 162 -22.37 1.78 9.52
CA GLN A 162 -23.73 1.74 10.05
C GLN A 162 -24.57 0.65 9.39
N ASP A 163 -25.17 -0.23 10.19
CA ASP A 163 -25.90 -1.40 9.70
C ASP A 163 -27.04 -1.06 8.75
N ARG A 164 -27.81 -0.01 9.05
CA ARG A 164 -28.93 0.43 8.21
C ARG A 164 -28.46 0.89 6.84
N GLN A 165 -27.41 1.72 6.81
CA GLN A 165 -26.85 2.22 5.56
C GLN A 165 -26.26 1.08 4.72
N ARG A 166 -25.53 0.16 5.36
CA ARG A 166 -24.97 -1.03 4.70
C ARG A 166 -26.04 -1.92 4.10
N GLU A 167 -27.13 -2.20 4.81
CA GLU A 167 -28.22 -3.04 4.27
C GLU A 167 -28.99 -2.34 3.15
N SER A 168 -29.20 -1.03 3.23
CA SER A 168 -29.76 -0.26 2.12
C SER A 168 -28.88 -0.33 0.87
N MET A 169 -27.55 -0.22 1.03
CA MET A 169 -26.61 -0.39 -0.08
C MET A 169 -26.67 -1.81 -0.65
N ARG A 170 -26.74 -2.84 0.20
CA ARG A 170 -26.94 -4.23 -0.27
C ARG A 170 -28.22 -4.38 -1.08
N ARG A 171 -29.34 -3.79 -0.63
CA ARG A 171 -30.59 -3.78 -1.42
C ARG A 171 -30.42 -3.10 -2.77
N PHE A 172 -29.72 -1.97 -2.83
CA PHE A 172 -29.41 -1.29 -4.09
C PHE A 172 -28.63 -2.20 -5.04
N LEU A 173 -27.61 -2.90 -4.56
CA LEU A 173 -26.81 -3.85 -5.34
C LEU A 173 -27.61 -5.06 -5.85
N ARG A 174 -28.72 -5.39 -5.20
CA ARG A 174 -29.62 -6.48 -5.62
C ARG A 174 -30.59 -6.08 -6.73
N THR A 175 -30.68 -4.79 -7.08
CA THR A 175 -31.60 -4.33 -8.14
C THR A 175 -31.13 -4.76 -9.53
N SER A 176 -32.06 -5.16 -10.40
CA SER A 176 -31.72 -5.68 -11.74
C SER A 176 -30.92 -4.68 -12.57
N SER A 177 -31.27 -3.39 -12.54
CA SER A 177 -30.53 -2.36 -13.28
C SER A 177 -29.05 -2.28 -12.87
N VAL A 178 -28.76 -2.41 -11.57
CA VAL A 178 -27.39 -2.39 -11.05
C VAL A 178 -26.68 -3.71 -11.38
N LYS A 179 -27.34 -4.85 -11.19
CA LYS A 179 -26.79 -6.17 -11.51
C LYS A 179 -26.42 -6.30 -12.98
N ASP A 180 -27.32 -5.92 -13.89
CA ASP A 180 -27.10 -6.02 -15.34
C ASP A 180 -25.94 -5.15 -15.79
N HIS A 181 -25.87 -3.90 -15.28
CA HIS A 181 -24.75 -3.00 -15.57
C HIS A 181 -23.42 -3.55 -15.03
N ALA A 182 -23.41 -4.02 -13.78
CA ALA A 182 -22.23 -4.60 -13.16
C ALA A 182 -21.77 -5.87 -13.90
N ALA A 183 -22.69 -6.74 -14.33
CA ALA A 183 -22.38 -8.01 -15.01
C ALA A 183 -21.59 -7.80 -16.30
N GLN A 184 -22.02 -6.86 -17.15
CA GLN A 184 -21.30 -6.53 -18.36
C GLN A 184 -19.88 -6.03 -18.04
N ARG A 185 -19.77 -5.07 -17.12
CA ARG A 185 -18.48 -4.48 -16.74
C ARG A 185 -17.54 -5.50 -16.11
N ILE A 186 -18.05 -6.38 -15.25
CA ILE A 186 -17.29 -7.47 -14.62
C ILE A 186 -16.73 -8.40 -15.69
N ALA A 187 -17.55 -8.82 -16.66
CA ALA A 187 -17.12 -9.71 -17.73
C ALA A 187 -16.02 -9.08 -18.60
N GLU A 188 -16.20 -7.83 -19.02
CA GLU A 188 -15.20 -7.09 -19.80
C GLU A 188 -13.89 -6.91 -19.02
N THR A 189 -13.98 -6.51 -17.75
CA THR A 189 -12.83 -6.32 -16.87
C THR A 189 -12.07 -7.63 -16.63
N ARG A 190 -12.80 -8.75 -16.48
CA ARG A 190 -12.21 -10.08 -16.30
C ARG A 190 -11.41 -10.51 -17.52
N LEU A 191 -11.94 -10.32 -18.72
CA LEU A 191 -11.23 -10.63 -19.96
C LEU A 191 -9.95 -9.80 -20.10
N LEU A 192 -10.02 -8.50 -19.85
CA LEU A 192 -8.84 -7.62 -19.90
C LEU A 192 -7.80 -8.00 -18.84
N LEU A 193 -8.23 -8.36 -17.63
CA LEU A 193 -7.31 -8.80 -16.58
C LEU A 193 -6.60 -10.11 -16.96
N LEU A 194 -7.31 -11.08 -17.52
CA LEU A 194 -6.71 -12.34 -17.97
C LEU A 194 -5.64 -12.09 -19.04
N ASP A 195 -5.96 -11.29 -20.05
CA ASP A 195 -5.01 -10.95 -21.11
C ASP A 195 -3.81 -10.15 -20.58
N TYR A 196 -4.04 -9.24 -19.62
CA TYR A 196 -2.96 -8.49 -18.97
C TYR A 196 -2.07 -9.41 -18.11
N ALA A 197 -2.69 -10.36 -17.40
CA ALA A 197 -1.99 -11.34 -16.58
C ALA A 197 -1.12 -12.27 -17.43
N ASP A 198 -1.61 -12.70 -18.60
CA ASP A 198 -0.85 -13.47 -19.57
C ASP A 198 0.33 -12.67 -20.14
N GLN A 199 0.07 -11.43 -20.59
CA GLN A 199 1.10 -10.53 -21.14
C GLN A 199 2.30 -10.33 -20.21
N HIS A 200 2.07 -10.25 -18.91
CA HIS A 200 3.11 -10.00 -17.91
C HIS A 200 3.49 -11.24 -17.08
N LEU A 201 2.96 -12.42 -17.43
CA LEU A 201 3.23 -13.69 -16.76
C LEU A 201 2.92 -13.67 -15.25
N LEU A 202 1.80 -13.05 -14.87
CA LEU A 202 1.43 -12.82 -13.46
C LEU A 202 0.97 -14.09 -12.74
N ALA A 203 0.51 -15.11 -13.48
CA ALA A 203 0.03 -16.39 -12.95
C ALA A 203 0.97 -17.56 -13.30
N ASP A 204 2.26 -17.29 -13.44
CA ASP A 204 3.30 -18.29 -13.77
C ASP A 204 4.03 -18.75 -12.49
N PRO A 205 4.32 -20.06 -12.31
CA PRO A 205 4.96 -20.61 -11.12
C PRO A 205 6.38 -20.10 -10.85
N GLU A 206 7.09 -19.63 -11.87
CA GLU A 206 8.43 -19.06 -11.77
C GLU A 206 8.41 -17.54 -11.55
N THR A 207 7.21 -16.94 -11.45
CA THR A 207 6.99 -15.52 -11.15
C THR A 207 6.82 -15.28 -9.65
N GLY A 208 7.55 -14.29 -9.10
CA GLY A 208 7.26 -13.68 -7.80
C GLY A 208 6.55 -12.34 -7.94
N LEU A 209 5.31 -12.26 -7.48
CA LEU A 209 4.59 -11.00 -7.34
C LEU A 209 5.11 -10.25 -6.11
N VAL A 210 5.51 -9.00 -6.28
CA VAL A 210 6.06 -8.15 -5.20
C VAL A 210 5.10 -7.02 -4.90
N ASP A 211 4.75 -6.86 -3.63
CA ASP A 211 3.86 -5.82 -3.12
C ASP A 211 4.21 -5.50 -1.65
N ALA A 212 3.78 -4.36 -1.12
CA ALA A 212 3.93 -4.07 0.31
C ALA A 212 3.10 -5.06 1.16
N GLY A 213 1.91 -5.46 0.70
CA GLY A 213 1.02 -6.39 1.41
C GLY A 213 -0.38 -5.81 1.59
N TRP A 214 -1.17 -6.14 2.61
CA TRP A 214 -0.90 -7.00 3.78
C TRP A 214 -1.78 -8.24 3.77
N THR A 215 -3.04 -8.05 3.38
CA THR A 215 -4.10 -9.04 3.52
C THR A 215 -4.11 -10.11 2.43
N GLY A 216 -3.33 -9.96 1.36
CA GLY A 216 -3.33 -10.87 0.22
C GLY A 216 -4.61 -10.83 -0.65
N ARG A 217 -5.54 -9.89 -0.39
CA ARG A 217 -6.81 -9.81 -1.13
C ARG A 217 -6.66 -9.47 -2.60
N MET A 218 -5.80 -8.49 -2.94
CA MET A 218 -5.59 -8.09 -4.34
C MET A 218 -5.03 -9.26 -5.15
N ILE A 219 -3.93 -9.87 -4.69
CA ILE A 219 -3.36 -11.07 -5.32
C ILE A 219 -4.39 -12.21 -5.33
N GLY A 220 -5.19 -12.38 -4.27
CA GLY A 220 -6.26 -13.37 -4.23
C GLY A 220 -7.33 -13.17 -5.31
N SER A 221 -7.69 -11.93 -5.64
CA SER A 221 -8.58 -11.63 -6.76
C SER A 221 -7.97 -12.06 -8.11
N LEU A 222 -6.68 -11.80 -8.32
CA LEU A 222 -5.97 -12.30 -9.51
C LEU A 222 -5.98 -13.83 -9.55
N MET A 223 -5.72 -14.50 -8.43
CA MET A 223 -5.75 -15.97 -8.36
C MET A 223 -7.12 -16.52 -8.66
N HIS A 224 -8.19 -15.96 -8.08
CA HIS A 224 -9.55 -16.39 -8.35
C HIS A 224 -9.90 -16.33 -9.85
N VAL A 225 -9.52 -15.23 -10.51
CA VAL A 225 -9.75 -15.06 -11.95
C VAL A 225 -8.90 -16.02 -12.77
N SER A 226 -7.61 -16.17 -12.44
CA SER A 226 -6.67 -16.96 -13.24
C SER A 226 -6.90 -18.47 -13.09
N GLU A 227 -7.26 -18.95 -11.90
CA GLU A 227 -7.62 -20.35 -11.65
C GLU A 227 -8.89 -20.78 -12.41
N SER A 228 -9.81 -19.84 -12.68
CA SER A 228 -11.03 -20.14 -13.44
C SER A 228 -10.77 -20.58 -14.89
N VAL A 229 -9.58 -20.25 -15.42
CA VAL A 229 -9.11 -20.66 -16.75
C VAL A 229 -7.95 -21.66 -16.69
N GLY A 230 -7.68 -22.21 -15.50
CA GLY A 230 -6.72 -23.30 -15.30
C GLY A 230 -5.24 -22.89 -15.33
N THR A 231 -4.90 -21.63 -15.07
CA THR A 231 -3.48 -21.25 -14.94
C THR A 231 -2.87 -21.78 -13.65
N GLU A 232 -1.55 -21.85 -13.64
CA GLU A 232 -0.80 -22.17 -12.44
C GLU A 232 -0.77 -20.98 -11.46
N ARG A 233 -0.13 -21.18 -10.31
CA ARG A 233 -0.03 -20.18 -9.24
C ARG A 233 1.36 -19.58 -9.23
N PRO A 234 1.53 -18.26 -9.05
CA PRO A 234 2.82 -17.62 -8.85
C PRO A 234 3.30 -17.77 -7.40
N HIS A 235 4.35 -17.04 -7.06
CA HIS A 235 4.75 -16.72 -5.69
C HIS A 235 4.33 -15.28 -5.33
N ALA A 236 4.23 -14.98 -4.03
CA ALA A 236 4.07 -13.62 -3.54
C ALA A 236 5.14 -13.31 -2.49
N LEU A 237 5.88 -12.23 -2.68
CA LEU A 237 6.93 -11.74 -1.78
C LEU A 237 6.52 -10.37 -1.25
N LEU A 238 6.14 -10.31 0.02
CA LEU A 238 5.54 -9.12 0.63
C LEU A 238 6.48 -8.46 1.65
N TRP A 239 6.29 -7.17 1.92
CA TRP A 239 6.90 -6.54 3.10
C TRP A 239 6.39 -7.20 4.38
N GLY A 240 5.07 -7.32 4.52
CA GLY A 240 4.42 -8.03 5.62
C GLY A 240 3.13 -8.71 5.19
N HIS A 241 2.72 -9.74 5.93
CA HIS A 241 1.51 -10.49 5.63
C HIS A 241 0.64 -10.72 6.87
N GLU A 242 -0.61 -10.24 6.78
CA GLU A 242 -1.65 -10.34 7.79
C GLU A 242 -2.96 -10.73 7.11
N PRO A 243 -3.17 -12.03 6.84
CA PRO A 243 -4.28 -12.44 6.01
C PRO A 243 -5.64 -12.16 6.67
N ARG A 244 -6.60 -11.85 5.81
CA ARG A 244 -8.04 -11.85 6.13
C ARG A 244 -8.67 -13.09 5.50
N PRO A 245 -9.89 -13.49 5.89
CA PRO A 245 -10.52 -14.70 5.33
C PRO A 245 -10.58 -14.78 3.80
N THR A 246 -10.67 -13.63 3.11
CA THR A 246 -10.70 -13.54 1.64
C THR A 246 -9.33 -13.30 1.00
N GLY A 247 -8.26 -13.31 1.79
CA GLY A 247 -6.89 -13.12 1.35
C GLY A 247 -6.24 -14.40 0.90
N TRP A 248 -5.49 -14.36 -0.21
CA TRP A 248 -4.73 -15.53 -0.63
C TRP A 248 -3.59 -15.81 0.35
N THR A 249 -3.63 -16.99 0.95
CA THR A 249 -2.69 -17.46 1.96
C THR A 249 -2.28 -18.88 1.59
N ASP A 250 -1.09 -19.01 1.00
CA ASP A 250 -0.47 -20.31 0.75
C ASP A 250 0.94 -20.27 1.36
N PRO A 251 1.22 -20.98 2.47
CA PRO A 251 2.53 -20.97 3.12
C PRO A 251 3.69 -21.41 2.22
N ALA A 252 3.42 -22.18 1.16
CA ALA A 252 4.44 -22.57 0.19
C ALA A 252 4.75 -21.45 -0.81
N ARG A 253 3.77 -20.59 -1.12
CA ARG A 253 3.88 -19.59 -2.19
C ARG A 253 3.98 -18.14 -1.71
N VAL A 254 3.43 -17.84 -0.53
CA VAL A 254 3.40 -16.50 0.07
C VAL A 254 4.48 -16.38 1.13
N ALA A 255 5.41 -15.45 0.93
CA ALA A 255 6.45 -15.08 1.88
C ALA A 255 6.28 -13.60 2.27
N ALA A 256 6.73 -13.26 3.47
CA ALA A 256 6.83 -11.86 3.85
C ALA A 256 8.09 -11.59 4.68
N TYR A 257 8.65 -10.40 4.51
CA TYR A 257 9.94 -10.02 5.04
C TYR A 257 9.91 -9.73 6.54
N MET A 258 9.29 -8.61 6.94
CA MET A 258 9.32 -8.13 8.32
C MET A 258 8.57 -9.09 9.24
N TYR A 259 7.39 -9.53 8.81
CA TYR A 259 6.58 -10.50 9.55
C TYR A 259 5.53 -11.16 8.65
N ASN A 260 5.22 -12.42 8.95
CA ASN A 260 4.14 -13.19 8.36
C ASN A 260 3.34 -13.85 9.49
N THR A 261 2.17 -13.29 9.81
CA THR A 261 1.36 -13.79 10.92
C THR A 261 0.70 -15.14 10.61
N ALA A 262 0.48 -15.44 9.32
CA ALA A 262 -0.08 -16.72 8.88
C ALA A 262 0.88 -17.89 9.15
N ALA A 263 2.19 -17.65 8.97
CA ALA A 263 3.23 -18.65 9.13
C ALA A 263 4.00 -18.55 10.46
N GLY A 264 3.69 -17.54 11.29
CA GLY A 264 4.42 -17.26 12.54
C GLY A 264 5.90 -16.91 12.32
N ARG A 265 6.26 -16.32 11.16
CA ARG A 265 7.66 -16.02 10.78
C ARG A 265 7.95 -14.53 10.88
N GLY A 266 9.22 -14.18 11.11
CA GLY A 266 9.69 -12.80 11.21
C GLY A 266 9.55 -12.22 12.62
N LEU A 267 9.48 -10.90 12.70
CA LEU A 267 9.34 -10.19 13.96
C LEU A 267 7.97 -10.46 14.59
N GLN A 268 7.95 -10.62 15.91
CA GLN A 268 6.73 -10.84 16.68
C GLN A 268 6.06 -9.53 17.09
N TRP A 269 6.85 -8.47 17.21
CA TRP A 269 6.36 -7.12 17.46
C TRP A 269 6.30 -6.33 16.16
N ARG A 270 5.25 -5.51 16.03
CA ARG A 270 4.99 -4.68 14.85
C ARG A 270 4.85 -3.24 15.29
N VAL A 271 5.41 -2.35 14.49
CA VAL A 271 5.14 -0.92 14.62
C VAL A 271 3.63 -0.71 14.47
N PRO A 272 2.96 0.01 15.39
CA PRO A 272 1.53 0.29 15.30
C PRO A 272 1.18 0.95 13.96
N ASP A 273 0.06 0.52 13.38
CA ASP A 273 -0.42 1.00 12.09
C ASP A 273 0.65 0.94 10.95
N ALA A 274 1.49 -0.11 10.96
CA ALA A 274 2.53 -0.37 9.97
C ALA A 274 2.11 -0.18 8.49
N PRO A 275 0.86 -0.50 8.06
CA PRO A 275 0.41 -0.17 6.71
C PRO A 275 0.65 1.28 6.30
N PHE A 276 0.31 2.25 7.15
CA PHE A 276 0.42 3.66 6.78
C PHE A 276 1.87 4.09 6.56
N ILE A 277 2.79 3.76 7.46
CA ILE A 277 4.19 4.12 7.30
C ILE A 277 4.80 3.48 6.05
N VAL A 278 4.54 2.19 5.82
CA VAL A 278 5.12 1.48 4.66
C VAL A 278 4.56 2.01 3.35
N GLU A 279 3.25 2.26 3.27
CA GLU A 279 2.63 2.87 2.09
C GLU A 279 3.20 4.28 1.82
N THR A 280 3.50 5.05 2.88
CA THR A 280 4.17 6.36 2.75
C THR A 280 5.65 6.24 2.44
N PHE A 281 6.29 5.09 2.63
CA PHE A 281 7.62 4.84 2.08
C PHE A 281 7.54 4.42 0.60
N CYS A 282 6.43 3.81 0.21
CA CYS A 282 6.23 3.30 -1.15
C CYS A 282 5.52 4.31 -2.07
N MET A 283 5.61 5.62 -1.79
CA MET A 283 4.92 6.68 -2.52
C MET A 283 5.17 6.59 -4.03
N GLY A 284 4.13 6.32 -4.83
CA GLY A 284 4.26 6.31 -6.29
C GLY A 284 4.23 7.71 -6.91
N ASP A 285 4.84 7.83 -8.10
CA ASP A 285 4.92 9.07 -8.88
C ASP A 285 3.76 9.28 -9.86
N HIS A 286 2.84 8.32 -9.97
CA HIS A 286 1.68 8.38 -10.87
C HIS A 286 0.36 8.15 -10.14
N GLY A 287 -0.75 8.44 -10.83
CA GLY A 287 -2.11 8.23 -10.33
C GLY A 287 -2.50 6.75 -10.22
N ILE A 288 -3.63 6.47 -9.57
CA ILE A 288 -4.14 5.11 -9.39
C ILE A 288 -4.54 4.52 -10.74
N VAL A 289 -4.32 3.21 -10.91
CA VAL A 289 -4.81 2.43 -12.05
C VAL A 289 -6.34 2.26 -11.91
N SER A 290 -7.10 2.91 -12.79
CA SER A 290 -8.57 2.89 -12.79
C SER A 290 -9.17 1.78 -13.65
N GLY A 291 -8.37 1.18 -14.53
CA GLY A 291 -8.80 0.09 -15.38
C GLY A 291 -7.75 -0.32 -16.41
N TYR A 292 -8.19 -1.07 -17.40
CA TYR A 292 -7.38 -1.50 -18.53
C TYR A 292 -8.12 -1.20 -19.84
N ARG A 293 -7.37 -1.06 -20.93
CA ARG A 293 -7.92 -0.97 -22.28
C ARG A 293 -7.09 -1.78 -23.26
N ARG A 294 -7.71 -2.26 -24.33
CA ARG A 294 -6.96 -2.83 -25.45
C ARG A 294 -6.51 -1.73 -26.38
N ALA A 295 -5.20 -1.61 -26.58
CA ALA A 295 -4.62 -0.71 -27.56
C ALA A 295 -4.86 -1.23 -28.99
N PRO A 296 -4.75 -0.39 -30.03
CA PRO A 296 -4.84 -0.83 -31.42
C PRO A 296 -3.84 -1.95 -31.80
N SER A 297 -2.73 -2.06 -31.07
CA SER A 297 -1.73 -3.14 -31.23
C SER A 297 -2.22 -4.50 -30.75
N GLY A 298 -3.34 -4.56 -30.00
CA GLY A 298 -3.86 -5.76 -29.34
C GLY A 298 -3.38 -5.94 -27.89
N GLN A 299 -2.34 -5.20 -27.47
CA GLN A 299 -1.85 -5.21 -26.08
C GLN A 299 -2.86 -4.57 -25.13
N VAL A 300 -2.84 -5.02 -23.87
CA VAL A 300 -3.69 -4.47 -22.82
C VAL A 300 -2.86 -3.49 -22.01
N GLU A 301 -3.27 -2.23 -22.00
CA GLU A 301 -2.59 -1.14 -21.31
C GLU A 301 -3.38 -0.69 -20.08
N PRO A 302 -2.71 -0.25 -18.99
CA PRO A 302 -3.39 0.36 -17.87
C PRO A 302 -3.99 1.72 -18.24
N ILE A 303 -5.07 2.07 -17.58
CA ILE A 303 -5.64 3.42 -17.56
C ILE A 303 -5.29 4.02 -16.20
N LEU A 304 -4.53 5.11 -16.20
CA LEU A 304 -4.20 5.86 -14.99
C LEU A 304 -5.19 7.02 -14.79
N GLN A 305 -5.54 7.32 -13.55
CA GLN A 305 -6.32 8.52 -13.22
C GLN A 305 -5.57 9.80 -13.53
N SER A 306 -4.25 9.79 -13.35
CA SER A 306 -3.33 10.84 -13.75
C SER A 306 -1.98 10.21 -14.14
N THR A 307 -1.28 10.85 -15.06
CA THR A 307 0.10 10.47 -15.42
C THR A 307 1.04 10.68 -14.25
N ASP A 308 0.81 11.74 -13.47
CA ASP A 308 1.70 12.18 -12.42
C ASP A 308 0.96 12.30 -11.08
N ASN A 309 1.68 12.14 -9.98
CA ASN A 309 1.20 12.33 -8.62
C ASN A 309 1.61 13.72 -8.12
N VAL A 310 0.98 14.75 -8.68
CA VAL A 310 1.26 16.17 -8.40
C VAL A 310 1.26 16.50 -6.91
N ALA A 311 0.39 15.85 -6.13
CA ALA A 311 0.34 16.06 -4.68
C ALA A 311 1.61 15.56 -3.98
N ALA A 312 2.10 14.36 -4.32
CA ALA A 312 3.35 13.84 -3.77
C ALA A 312 4.57 14.62 -4.31
N GLU A 313 4.55 15.02 -5.58
CA GLU A 313 5.59 15.86 -6.18
C GLU A 313 5.74 17.18 -5.42
N ASN A 314 4.63 17.90 -5.22
CA ASN A 314 4.61 19.16 -4.46
C ASN A 314 4.98 18.97 -3.00
N TRP A 315 4.69 17.79 -2.41
CA TRP A 315 5.09 17.48 -1.05
C TRP A 315 6.60 17.28 -0.91
N GLY A 316 7.30 16.80 -1.94
CA GLY A 316 8.75 16.58 -1.92
C GLY A 316 9.20 15.19 -2.37
N LEU A 317 8.37 14.47 -3.14
CA LEU A 317 8.73 13.16 -3.70
C LEU A 317 10.08 13.14 -4.44
N PRO A 318 10.49 14.17 -5.23
CA PRO A 318 11.80 14.17 -5.89
C PRO A 318 12.97 14.12 -4.91
N VAL A 319 12.90 14.89 -3.81
CA VAL A 319 13.92 14.89 -2.74
C VAL A 319 13.92 13.54 -2.02
N TYR A 320 12.73 13.02 -1.70
CA TYR A 320 12.55 11.70 -1.08
C TYR A 320 13.22 10.59 -1.91
N ARG A 321 12.88 10.49 -3.20
CA ARG A 321 13.41 9.47 -4.11
C ARG A 321 14.92 9.64 -4.33
N SER A 322 15.41 10.88 -4.45
CA SER A 322 16.85 11.15 -4.58
C SER A 322 17.65 10.69 -3.36
N ALA A 323 17.17 10.98 -2.15
CA ALA A 323 17.82 10.55 -0.90
C ALA A 323 17.75 9.02 -0.70
N MET A 324 16.61 8.42 -1.03
CA MET A 324 16.40 6.97 -1.04
C MET A 324 17.40 6.26 -1.95
N TYR A 325 17.49 6.70 -3.21
CA TYR A 325 18.36 6.08 -4.22
C TYR A 325 19.83 6.35 -3.98
N GLY A 326 20.18 7.58 -3.58
CA GLY A 326 21.55 7.89 -3.14
C GLY A 326 22.00 6.98 -2.00
N SER A 327 21.10 6.64 -1.06
CA SER A 327 21.42 5.71 0.03
C SER A 327 21.61 4.28 -0.46
N ALA A 328 20.78 3.82 -1.41
CA ALA A 328 20.92 2.50 -2.01
C ALA A 328 22.21 2.39 -2.85
N ASP A 329 22.56 3.43 -3.60
CA ASP A 329 23.74 3.46 -4.46
C ASP A 329 25.05 3.55 -3.67
N ALA A 330 25.03 4.29 -2.55
CA ALA A 330 26.14 4.40 -1.60
C ALA A 330 26.40 3.11 -0.79
N LEU A 331 25.48 2.14 -0.84
CA LEU A 331 25.67 0.84 -0.20
C LEU A 331 26.64 -0.02 -1.01
N THR A 332 27.93 0.06 -0.70
CA THR A 332 29.00 -0.65 -1.41
C THR A 332 29.05 -2.15 -1.13
N GLU A 333 28.56 -2.56 0.04
CA GLU A 333 28.55 -3.95 0.51
C GLU A 333 27.13 -4.36 0.90
N MET A 334 26.72 -5.56 0.49
CA MET A 334 25.40 -6.07 0.85
C MET A 334 25.43 -6.69 2.24
N PRO A 335 24.63 -6.20 3.20
CA PRO A 335 24.59 -6.78 4.53
C PRO A 335 24.15 -8.25 4.47
N ALA A 336 24.91 -9.12 5.13
CA ALA A 336 24.59 -10.54 5.27
C ALA A 336 23.69 -10.83 6.49
N GLU A 337 23.68 -9.90 7.45
CA GLU A 337 22.93 -9.99 8.70
C GLU A 337 21.43 -9.78 8.49
N ASP A 338 20.63 -10.25 9.45
CA ASP A 338 19.19 -9.96 9.48
C ASP A 338 18.97 -8.48 9.83
N LEU A 339 18.42 -7.72 8.88
CA LEU A 339 18.22 -6.28 9.03
C LEU A 339 16.94 -5.92 9.80
N ARG A 340 16.04 -6.89 10.04
CA ARG A 340 14.73 -6.64 10.66
C ARG A 340 14.83 -5.95 12.03
N PRO A 341 15.76 -6.31 12.94
CA PRO A 341 15.91 -5.61 14.22
C PRO A 341 16.26 -4.13 14.06
N LEU A 342 17.23 -3.81 13.19
CA LEU A 342 17.63 -2.43 12.90
C LEU A 342 16.46 -1.64 12.31
N ILE A 343 15.80 -2.19 11.29
CA ILE A 343 14.66 -1.54 10.62
C ILE A 343 13.53 -1.28 11.62
N SER A 344 13.19 -2.27 12.45
CA SER A 344 12.14 -2.13 13.46
C SER A 344 12.46 -1.01 14.46
N GLN A 345 13.72 -0.83 14.86
CA GLN A 345 14.13 0.22 15.77
C GLN A 345 14.04 1.60 15.12
N LEU A 346 14.52 1.74 13.88
CA LEU A 346 14.46 3.00 13.13
C LEU A 346 13.01 3.42 12.88
N MET A 347 12.16 2.48 12.45
CA MET A 347 10.74 2.75 12.25
C MET A 347 10.03 3.05 13.58
N ASN A 348 10.36 2.39 14.68
CA ASN A 348 9.78 2.70 15.99
C ASN A 348 10.15 4.12 16.45
N ALA A 349 11.43 4.51 16.32
CA ALA A 349 11.89 5.84 16.70
C ALA A 349 11.13 6.92 15.91
N PHE A 350 11.08 6.79 14.59
CA PHE A 350 10.41 7.75 13.71
C PHE A 350 8.88 7.74 13.87
N TRP A 351 8.25 6.56 13.83
CA TRP A 351 6.79 6.46 13.76
C TRP A 351 6.10 6.58 15.11
N CYS A 352 6.71 6.08 16.18
CA CYS A 352 6.10 6.10 17.51
C CYS A 352 6.56 7.29 18.35
N HIS A 353 7.73 7.85 18.05
CA HIS A 353 8.32 8.97 18.78
C HIS A 353 8.84 10.07 17.84
N PRO A 354 8.01 10.59 16.92
CA PRO A 354 8.45 11.63 16.01
C PRO A 354 8.82 12.90 16.76
N THR A 355 9.82 13.60 16.25
CA THR A 355 10.04 15.01 16.55
C THR A 355 8.88 15.85 16.03
N ILE A 356 8.72 17.07 16.56
CA ILE A 356 7.70 18.00 16.06
C ILE A 356 7.93 18.31 14.56
N ALA A 357 9.18 18.48 14.14
CA ALA A 357 9.50 18.76 12.73
C ALA A 357 9.11 17.59 11.80
N GLU A 358 9.43 16.35 12.19
CA GLU A 358 8.98 15.15 11.47
C GLU A 358 7.45 15.06 11.42
N ALA A 359 6.77 15.35 12.53
CA ALA A 359 5.31 15.33 12.60
C ALA A 359 4.67 16.40 11.71
N VAL A 360 5.25 17.61 11.61
CA VAL A 360 4.77 18.67 10.71
C VAL A 360 4.96 18.27 9.25
N VAL A 361 6.18 17.88 8.87
CA VAL A 361 6.55 17.62 7.47
C VAL A 361 5.91 16.33 6.98
N TRP A 362 6.14 15.21 7.68
CA TRP A 362 5.61 13.92 7.28
C TRP A 362 4.10 13.82 7.52
N GLY A 363 3.60 14.46 8.59
CA GLY A 363 2.16 14.54 8.86
C GLY A 363 1.36 15.24 7.76
N SER A 364 1.99 16.17 7.03
CA SER A 364 1.37 16.86 5.89
C SER A 364 1.28 16.04 4.61
N TYR A 365 1.85 14.83 4.56
CA TYR A 365 1.83 13.99 3.36
C TYR A 365 0.38 13.73 2.88
N PRO A 366 0.08 13.98 1.58
CA PRO A 366 -1.26 13.78 1.01
C PRO A 366 -1.56 12.29 0.81
N TYR A 367 -1.93 11.62 1.89
CA TYR A 367 -2.23 10.20 1.92
C TYR A 367 -3.65 9.91 1.43
N ASP A 368 -3.79 8.87 0.62
CA ASP A 368 -5.10 8.35 0.19
C ASP A 368 -5.22 6.87 0.57
N SER A 369 -6.33 6.55 1.24
CA SER A 369 -6.66 5.19 1.68
C SER A 369 -7.81 4.56 0.89
N ASP A 370 -8.46 5.30 0.00
CA ASP A 370 -9.53 4.78 -0.83
C ASP A 370 -8.97 4.13 -2.10
N PRO A 371 -9.35 2.87 -2.42
CA PRO A 371 -8.96 2.22 -3.67
C PRO A 371 -9.32 2.99 -4.95
N ALA A 372 -10.27 3.93 -4.88
CA ALA A 372 -10.72 4.76 -6.00
C ALA A 372 -10.07 6.16 -6.03
N GLY A 373 -9.21 6.53 -5.08
CA GLY A 373 -8.51 7.81 -5.12
C GLY A 373 -9.34 9.03 -4.70
N THR A 374 -10.39 8.84 -3.91
CA THR A 374 -11.40 9.87 -3.61
C THR A 374 -11.19 10.56 -2.26
N ALA A 375 -10.17 10.19 -1.48
CA ALA A 375 -10.10 10.52 -0.06
C ALA A 375 -8.71 11.00 0.41
N VAL A 376 -8.05 11.86 -0.38
CA VAL A 376 -6.74 12.45 -0.04
C VAL A 376 -6.83 13.34 1.20
N ARG A 377 -6.00 13.07 2.22
CA ARG A 377 -5.88 13.85 3.47
C ARG A 377 -4.45 13.81 4.03
N PRO A 378 -4.07 14.76 4.90
CA PRO A 378 -2.82 14.66 5.66
C PRO A 378 -2.78 13.38 6.51
N LEU A 379 -1.60 12.84 6.78
CA LEU A 379 -1.42 11.71 7.71
C LEU A 379 -1.73 12.09 9.17
N ALA A 380 -1.34 13.30 9.57
CA ALA A 380 -1.46 13.78 10.94
C ALA A 380 -1.80 15.27 10.98
N TRP A 381 -2.61 15.61 11.98
CA TRP A 381 -2.89 16.98 12.42
C TRP A 381 -3.27 16.98 13.90
N ALA A 382 -3.18 18.14 14.55
CA ALA A 382 -3.45 18.29 15.97
C ALA A 382 -4.84 17.73 16.37
N LEU A 383 -4.93 17.18 17.57
CA LEU A 383 -6.19 16.77 18.19
C LEU A 383 -7.04 18.00 18.52
N SER A 384 -8.36 17.85 18.48
CA SER A 384 -9.28 18.86 19.02
C SER A 384 -9.08 18.95 20.53
N GLU A 385 -8.92 20.17 21.06
CA GLU A 385 -8.83 20.38 22.50
C GLU A 385 -10.15 20.09 23.22
N GLU A 386 -11.28 20.30 22.54
CA GLU A 386 -12.62 20.12 23.10
C GLU A 386 -13.05 18.64 23.07
N THR A 387 -12.82 17.97 21.94
CA THR A 387 -13.26 16.60 21.66
C THR A 387 -12.13 15.76 21.04
N PRO A 388 -11.08 15.43 21.81
CA PRO A 388 -9.94 14.70 21.28
C PRO A 388 -10.34 13.26 20.96
N VAL A 389 -10.47 12.96 19.67
CA VAL A 389 -10.76 11.62 19.14
C VAL A 389 -9.82 11.32 17.97
N ARG A 390 -9.58 10.04 17.67
CA ARG A 390 -8.67 9.63 16.57
C ARG A 390 -9.17 10.21 15.26
N GLY A 391 -10.47 10.12 15.01
CA GLY A 391 -11.07 10.48 13.73
C GLY A 391 -10.45 9.64 12.61
N ASP A 392 -10.10 10.32 11.52
CA ASP A 392 -9.50 9.82 10.31
C ASP A 392 -7.97 10.03 10.24
N ARG A 393 -7.32 10.27 11.38
CA ARG A 393 -5.85 10.39 11.46
C ARG A 393 -5.20 9.04 11.25
N ALA A 394 -4.38 8.94 10.20
CA ALA A 394 -3.58 7.76 9.89
C ALA A 394 -2.40 7.61 10.85
N TRP A 395 -1.77 8.72 11.26
CA TRP A 395 -0.59 8.72 12.11
C TRP A 395 -0.83 9.40 13.47
N LEU A 396 -1.21 8.58 14.46
CA LEU A 396 -1.62 9.08 15.78
C LEU A 396 -0.47 9.70 16.58
N ALA A 397 0.73 9.11 16.56
CA ALA A 397 1.89 9.65 17.26
C ALA A 397 2.34 11.00 16.67
N GLY A 398 2.31 11.15 15.35
CA GLY A 398 2.49 12.45 14.69
C GLY A 398 1.46 13.46 15.16
N SER A 399 0.19 13.07 15.24
CA SER A 399 -0.86 13.94 15.78
C SER A 399 -0.64 14.33 17.24
N PHE A 400 -0.11 13.43 18.09
CA PHE A 400 0.24 13.77 19.46
C PHE A 400 1.36 14.81 19.52
N ALA A 401 2.42 14.65 18.72
CA ALA A 401 3.52 15.62 18.63
C ALA A 401 3.06 17.02 18.16
N LEU A 402 1.95 17.09 17.42
CA LEU A 402 1.34 18.35 16.97
C LEU A 402 0.29 18.92 17.94
N SER A 403 -0.07 18.21 19.00
CA SER A 403 -1.15 18.57 19.92
C SER A 403 -0.63 19.18 21.21
N ALA A 404 -1.45 20.00 21.85
CA ALA A 404 -1.19 20.43 23.22
C ALA A 404 -1.34 19.26 24.21
N ASP A 405 -0.52 19.26 25.27
CA ASP A 405 -0.45 18.17 26.26
C ASP A 405 -1.82 17.82 26.84
N HIS A 406 -2.65 18.81 27.17
CA HIS A 406 -3.98 18.58 27.74
C HIS A 406 -4.93 17.86 26.77
N ALA A 407 -4.80 18.08 25.45
CA ALA A 407 -5.60 17.38 24.46
C ALA A 407 -5.17 15.91 24.33
N VAL A 408 -3.86 15.64 24.41
CA VAL A 408 -3.30 14.29 24.43
C VAL A 408 -3.73 13.54 25.69
N ASP A 409 -3.59 14.15 26.87
CA ASP A 409 -4.01 13.54 28.14
C ASP A 409 -5.49 13.18 28.12
N ARG A 410 -6.34 14.09 27.63
CA ARG A 410 -7.78 13.83 27.46
C ARG A 410 -8.07 12.71 26.46
N TYR A 411 -7.29 12.60 25.38
CA TYR A 411 -7.42 11.48 24.43
C TYR A 411 -7.10 10.14 25.11
N LEU A 412 -6.01 10.08 25.87
CA LEU A 412 -5.52 8.86 26.53
C LEU A 412 -6.41 8.42 27.70
N VAL A 413 -7.03 9.37 28.41
CA VAL A 413 -7.97 9.12 29.53
C VAL A 413 -9.40 8.89 29.04
N GLY A 414 -9.76 9.37 27.85
CA GLY A 414 -11.07 9.17 27.24
C GLY A 414 -11.45 7.69 27.16
N PRO A 415 -12.75 7.34 27.13
CA PRO A 415 -13.19 5.95 27.16
C PRO A 415 -12.50 5.18 26.03
N SER A 416 -11.60 4.29 26.42
CA SER A 416 -10.83 3.42 25.54
C SER A 416 -11.78 2.72 24.58
N ARG A 417 -11.90 3.24 23.36
CA ARG A 417 -12.62 2.53 22.30
C ARG A 417 -11.78 1.30 22.00
N GLY A 418 -12.35 0.14 22.35
CA GLY A 418 -11.72 -1.16 22.24
C GLY A 418 -10.99 -1.33 20.91
N SER A 419 -9.86 -2.02 21.01
CA SER A 419 -9.18 -2.73 19.93
C SER A 419 -10.03 -2.87 18.66
N ARG A 420 -9.87 -1.96 17.70
CA ARG A 420 -10.24 -2.25 16.31
C ARG A 420 -9.16 -3.17 15.74
N ASN A 421 -9.19 -4.43 16.18
CA ASN A 421 -8.61 -5.54 15.44
C ASN A 421 -9.70 -6.03 14.48
N GLU A 422 -9.82 -5.42 13.30
CA GLU A 422 -10.56 -5.96 12.14
C GLU A 422 -10.02 -5.44 10.82
#